data_AF-A0A971QJ85-F1
#
_entry.id   AF-A0A971QJ85-F1
#
_cell.length_a   1.000
_cell.length_b   1.000
_cell.length_c   1.000
_cell.angle_alpha   90.00
_cell.angle_beta   90.00
_cell.angle_gamma   90.00
#
_symmetry.space_group_name_H-M   'P 1'
#
loop_
_entity.id
_entity.type
_entity.pdbx_description
1 polymer ?
#
loop_
_entity_poly.entity_id
_entity_poly.type
_entity_poly.pdbx_seq_one_letter_code
_entity_poly.pdbx_strand_id
1 'polypeptide(L)' 'MKPKVLIGVSGGIAAYKTAEVVSQLVKAGCDVRVVMTETATRFVAP' A
#
# COMPACT_ATOMS: atom_id res chain seq x y z
N MET A 1 -4.23 7.40 20.16
CA MET A 1 -4.94 7.40 18.85
C MET A 1 -3.95 6.97 17.78
N LYS A 2 -4.25 5.98 16.94
CA LYS A 2 -3.34 5.54 15.87
C LYS A 2 -3.50 6.44 14.64
N PRO A 3 -2.40 6.90 13.99
CA PRO A 3 -2.49 7.63 12.72
C PRO A 3 -3.17 6.78 11.66
N LYS A 4 -4.11 7.36 10.91
CA LYS A 4 -4.81 6.69 9.81
C LYS A 4 -4.17 7.08 8.48
N VAL A 5 -3.79 6.10 7.68
CA VAL A 5 -3.10 6.30 6.40
C VAL A 5 -3.85 5.57 5.30
N LEU A 6 -4.22 6.29 4.24
CA LEU A 6 -4.75 5.71 3.00
C LEU A 6 -3.66 5.69 1.94
N ILE A 7 -3.42 4.53 1.34
CA ILE A 7 -2.48 4.35 0.23
C ILE A 7 -3.26 3.97 -1.02
N GLY A 8 -3.12 4.79 -2.06
CA GLY A 8 -3.58 4.48 -3.41
C GLY A 8 -2.44 3.95 -4.27
N VAL A 9 -2.63 2.77 -4.88
CA VAL A 9 -1.64 2.15 -5.77
C VAL A 9 -2.18 2.09 -7.20
N SER A 10 -1.40 2.57 -8.16
CA SER A 10 -1.66 2.48 -9.61
C SER A 10 -0.61 1.64 -10.33
N GLY A 11 -0.81 1.36 -11.62
CA GLY A 11 0.02 0.46 -12.44
C GLY A 11 1.36 1.05 -12.90
N GLY A 12 2.19 1.53 -11.95
CA GLY A 12 3.55 1.99 -12.23
C GLY A 12 4.61 0.97 -11.84
N ILE A 13 5.84 1.14 -12.35
CA ILE A 13 6.98 0.25 -12.03
C ILE A 13 7.26 0.14 -10.53
N ALA A 14 6.92 1.16 -9.74
CA ALA A 14 7.12 1.17 -8.29
C ALA A 14 6.04 0.40 -7.49
N ALA A 15 4.99 -0.11 -8.15
CA ALA A 15 3.88 -0.80 -7.48
C ALA A 15 4.36 -1.98 -6.62
N TYR A 16 5.39 -2.72 -7.05
CA TYR A 16 5.95 -3.85 -6.29
C TYR A 16 6.53 -3.48 -4.92
N LYS A 17 6.97 -2.22 -4.74
CA LYS A 17 7.53 -1.75 -3.47
C LYS A 17 6.46 -1.33 -2.45
N THR A 18 5.21 -1.21 -2.88
CA THR A 18 4.12 -0.71 -2.02
C THR A 18 3.88 -1.60 -0.80
N ALA A 19 4.08 -2.92 -0.94
CA ALA A 19 4.01 -3.87 0.16
C ALA A 19 5.03 -3.57 1.28
N GLU A 20 6.25 -3.15 0.93
CA GLU A 20 7.28 -2.78 1.90
C GLU A 20 6.87 -1.52 2.66
N VAL A 21 6.38 -0.50 1.94
CA VAL A 21 5.89 0.76 2.54
C VAL A 21 4.74 0.49 3.51
N VAL A 22 3.76 -0.32 3.10
CA VAL A 22 2.63 -0.72 3.97
C VAL A 22 3.15 -1.45 5.22
N SER A 23 4.08 -2.40 5.06
CA SER A 23 4.67 -3.13 6.19
C SER A 23 5.36 -2.21 7.19
N GLN A 24 6.14 -1.23 6.69
CA GLN A 24 6.82 -0.25 7.54
C GLN A 24 5.83 0.64 8.31
N LEU A 25 4.75 1.10 7.66
CA LEU A 25 3.72 1.91 8.31
C LEU A 25 2.93 1.13 9.37
N VAL A 26 2.60 -0.13 9.10
CA VAL A 26 1.96 -1.01 10.09
C VAL A 26 2.89 -1.24 11.29
N LYS A 27 4.18 -1.50 11.06
CA LYS A 27 5.20 -1.63 12.13
C LYS A 27 5.37 -0.34 12.93
N ALA A 28 5.20 0.82 12.31
CA ALA A 28 5.19 2.12 12.98
C ALA A 28 3.90 2.41 13.77
N GLY A 29 2.93 1.50 13.78
CA GLY A 29 1.70 1.61 14.56
C GLY A 29 0.56 2.38 13.85
N CYS A 30 0.67 2.60 12.54
CA CYS A 30 -0.39 3.20 11.72
C CYS A 30 -1.55 2.23 11.45
N ASP A 31 -2.76 2.77 11.37
CA ASP A 31 -3.94 2.10 10.80
C ASP A 31 -3.94 2.38 9.28
N VAL A 32 -3.55 1.38 8.49
CA VAL A 32 -3.31 1.53 7.05
C VAL A 32 -4.46 0.89 6.26
N ARG A 33 -5.00 1.63 5.31
CA ARG A 33 -5.93 1.12 4.28
C ARG A 33 -5.30 1.28 2.91
N VAL A 34 -5.45 0.26 2.07
CA VAL A 34 -4.91 0.25 0.71
C VAL A 34 -6.06 0.16 -0.29
N VAL A 35 -5.99 0.96 -1.35
CA VAL A 35 -6.85 0.86 -2.52
C VAL A 35 -5.97 0.75 -3.76
N MET A 36 -6.33 -0.15 -4.67
CA MET A 36 -5.51 -0.49 -5.83
C MET A 36 -6.34 -0.40 -7.10
N THR A 37 -5.74 0.09 -8.20
CA THR A 37 -6.35 -0.08 -9.53
C THR A 37 -6.17 -1.51 -10.02
N GLU A 38 -7.01 -1.97 -10.95
CA GLU A 38 -6.85 -3.28 -11.58
C GLU A 38 -5.46 -3.47 -12.22
N THR A 39 -4.88 -2.42 -12.80
CA THR A 39 -3.53 -2.49 -13.35
C THR A 39 -2.48 -2.71 -12.27
N ALA A 40 -2.66 -2.12 -11.07
CA ALA A 40 -1.74 -2.32 -9.95
C ALA A 40 -1.75 -3.78 -9.46
N THR A 41 -2.89 -4.46 -9.52
CA THR A 41 -3.00 -5.86 -9.07
C THR A 41 -2.22 -6.85 -9.94
N ARG A 42 -1.79 -6.43 -11.14
CA ARG A 42 -0.90 -7.21 -12.01
C ARG A 42 0.56 -7.19 -11.55
N PHE A 43 0.93 -6.23 -10.71
CA PHE A 43 2.28 -6.09 -10.16
C PHE A 43 2.38 -6.62 -8.72
N VAL A 44 1.32 -6.47 -7.92
CA VAL A 44 1.24 -6.91 -6.52
C VAL A 44 -0.14 -7.46 -6.24
N ALA A 45 -0.22 -8.63 -5.62
CA ALA A 45 -1.50 -9.23 -5.23
C ALA A 45 -2.16 -8.43 -4.08
N PRO A 46 -3.49 -8.24 -4.10
CA PRO A 46 -4.24 -7.62 -3.00
C PRO A 46 -4.17 -8.38 -1.68
#